data_AF-A0A2R6DXL2-F1
#
_entry.id   AF-A0A2R6DXL2-F1
#
_cell.length_a   1.000
_cell.length_b   1.000
_cell.length_c   1.000
_cell.angle_alpha   90.00
_cell.angle_beta   90.00
_cell.angle_gamma   90.00
#
_symmetry.space_group_name_H-M   'P 1'
#
loop_
_entity.id
_entity.type
_entity.pdbx_description
1 polymer ?
#
loop_
_entity_poly.entity_id
_entity_poly.type
_entity_poly.pdbx_seq_one_letter_code
_entity_poly.pdbx_strand_id
1 'polypeptide(L)'
;MSGDESTDDGYGDDEGDGDRAGDEGTDNRASDNGENARDLAWETLGGQTVYTCEGFDVVNEDVQFPDDTIGAYDYVVEGESVVVLPFTREGEVVVIDEWRHPVRRVNRGLPAGGLEPEDDDPADAVARELEEETGYEPGAIEHLTTVEPSNGIADMVFHYFVARDCTPTGAQNLDYNEDIRVDTTTFDALVEAARADELPDGRTMLGVLYYELFGDE
;
A
#
# COMPACT_ATOMS: atom_id res chain seq x y z
N MET A 1 -52.24 -32.87 20.04
CA MET A 1 -53.23 -32.62 21.10
C MET A 1 -52.43 -31.94 22.21
N SER A 2 -52.60 -30.66 22.56
CA SER A 2 -53.77 -29.78 22.48
C SER A 2 -53.36 -28.34 22.85
N GLY A 3 -53.94 -27.34 22.17
CA GLY A 3 -54.23 -25.93 22.57
C GLY A 3 -53.02 -25.00 22.77
N ASP A 4 -52.83 -23.88 22.06
CA ASP A 4 -53.72 -22.77 21.67
C ASP A 4 -54.31 -22.01 22.87
N GLU A 5 -53.81 -20.79 23.12
CA GLU A 5 -54.65 -19.62 23.37
C GLU A 5 -53.87 -18.31 23.08
N SER A 6 -54.59 -17.41 22.42
CA SER A 6 -54.23 -16.13 21.84
C SER A 6 -54.79 -14.95 22.65
N THR A 7 -54.20 -13.76 22.47
CA THR A 7 -54.77 -12.38 22.52
C THR A 7 -53.58 -11.45 22.22
N ASP A 8 -53.43 -10.73 21.10
CA ASP A 8 -54.22 -9.68 20.41
C ASP A 8 -54.65 -8.48 21.27
N ASP A 9 -54.65 -7.32 20.60
CA ASP A 9 -54.82 -5.91 21.04
C ASP A 9 -53.47 -5.17 21.27
N GLY A 10 -53.09 -4.08 20.59
CA GLY A 10 -53.80 -3.16 19.70
C GLY A 10 -53.26 -1.74 19.92
N TYR A 11 -52.67 -1.16 18.87
CA TYR A 11 -52.37 0.25 18.54
C TYR A 11 -52.42 1.38 19.61
N GLY A 12 -51.38 2.22 19.58
CA GLY A 12 -51.39 3.60 20.10
C GLY A 12 -50.19 4.40 19.61
N ASP A 13 -50.40 5.24 18.59
CA ASP A 13 -49.52 6.33 18.20
C ASP A 13 -49.47 7.40 19.31
N ASP A 14 -48.28 7.91 19.64
CA ASP A 14 -48.14 9.22 20.30
C ASP A 14 -46.84 9.90 19.81
N GLU A 15 -47.02 10.98 19.06
CA GLU A 15 -45.97 11.90 18.64
C GLU A 15 -45.50 12.72 19.85
N GLY A 16 -44.21 12.59 20.19
CA GLY A 16 -43.57 13.36 21.25
C GLY A 16 -42.36 14.12 20.70
N ASP A 17 -42.63 15.34 20.24
CA ASP A 17 -41.67 16.38 19.90
C ASP A 17 -40.80 16.73 21.13
N GLY A 18 -39.48 16.88 20.92
CA GLY A 18 -38.52 16.95 22.00
C GLY A 18 -37.12 17.35 21.53
N ASP A 19 -36.98 18.62 21.18
CA ASP A 19 -35.72 19.37 21.04
C ASP A 19 -34.62 18.89 22.00
N ARG A 20 -33.52 18.37 21.45
CA ARG A 20 -32.20 18.39 22.10
C ARG A 20 -31.13 18.80 21.09
N ALA A 21 -30.68 20.03 21.29
CA ALA A 21 -29.55 20.65 20.63
C ALA A 21 -28.23 19.94 20.98
N GLY A 22 -27.35 19.86 19.97
CA GLY A 22 -25.91 20.04 20.09
C GLY A 22 -25.12 18.91 20.74
N ASP A 23 -24.72 17.94 19.93
CA ASP A 23 -23.44 17.24 20.10
C ASP A 23 -22.78 17.13 18.73
N GLU A 24 -22.27 18.26 18.24
CA GLU A 24 -21.27 18.25 17.18
C GLU A 24 -19.97 17.74 17.82
N GLY A 25 -19.84 16.42 17.88
CA GLY A 25 -18.57 15.75 18.10
C GLY A 25 -17.66 16.06 16.90
N THR A 26 -17.00 17.21 16.95
CA THR A 26 -15.93 17.55 16.01
C THR A 26 -14.84 16.50 16.17
N ASP A 27 -14.60 15.75 15.11
CA ASP A 27 -13.48 14.85 14.93
C ASP A 27 -12.16 15.61 15.19
N ASN A 28 -11.65 15.47 16.42
CA ASN A 28 -10.48 16.19 16.90
C ASN A 28 -9.17 15.42 16.64
N ARG A 29 -9.18 14.39 15.79
CA ARG A 29 -7.95 13.62 15.48
C ARG A 29 -6.95 14.38 14.62
N ALA A 30 -7.39 15.37 13.84
CA ALA A 30 -6.50 16.15 12.98
C ALA A 30 -5.78 17.29 13.71
N SER A 31 -6.34 17.84 14.79
CA SER A 31 -5.74 19.01 15.48
C SER A 31 -4.64 18.60 16.47
N ASP A 32 -4.79 17.47 17.15
CA ASP A 32 -3.86 16.98 18.17
C ASP A 32 -2.55 16.46 17.56
N ASN A 33 -2.59 15.99 16.30
CA ASN A 33 -1.39 15.53 15.59
C ASN A 33 -0.50 16.71 15.15
N GLY A 34 -1.07 17.89 14.89
CA GLY A 34 -0.34 19.05 14.39
C GLY A 34 0.45 19.82 15.46
N GLU A 35 0.01 19.78 16.72
CA GLU A 35 0.76 20.36 17.85
C GLU A 35 1.82 19.38 18.37
N ASN A 36 1.49 18.09 18.54
CA ASN A 36 2.46 17.07 18.95
C ASN A 36 3.58 16.85 17.91
N ALA A 37 3.28 16.93 16.61
CA ALA A 37 4.31 16.80 15.58
C ALA A 37 5.34 17.95 15.61
N ARG A 38 4.90 19.17 15.93
CA ARG A 38 5.82 20.33 16.03
C ARG A 38 6.80 20.20 17.19
N ASP A 39 6.40 19.54 18.27
CA ASP A 39 7.25 19.31 19.43
C ASP A 39 8.29 18.19 19.19
N LEU A 40 8.09 17.36 18.17
CA LEU A 40 8.98 16.25 17.80
C LEU A 40 9.80 16.52 16.52
N ALA A 41 9.40 17.49 15.72
CA ALA A 41 10.02 17.81 14.43
C ALA A 41 11.45 18.31 14.61
N TRP A 42 12.33 17.85 13.73
CA TRP A 42 13.71 18.34 13.63
C TRP A 42 13.79 19.46 12.60
N GLU A 43 14.73 20.37 12.77
CA GLU A 43 15.04 21.39 11.75
C GLU A 43 16.26 20.96 10.94
N THR A 44 16.11 20.86 9.62
CA THR A 44 17.25 20.62 8.71
C THR A 44 18.04 21.91 8.54
N LEU A 45 19.31 21.89 8.94
CA LEU A 45 20.23 23.03 8.86
C LEU A 45 21.01 23.07 7.54
N GLY A 46 21.14 21.91 6.88
CA GLY A 46 21.81 21.74 5.60
C GLY A 46 22.05 20.26 5.30
N GLY A 47 22.35 19.92 4.06
CA GLY A 47 22.58 18.54 3.66
C GLY A 47 23.34 18.40 2.35
N GLN A 48 23.77 17.18 2.08
CA GLN A 48 24.44 16.81 0.84
C GLN A 48 24.12 15.36 0.44
N THR A 49 24.03 15.11 -0.86
CA THR A 49 24.05 13.75 -1.40
C THR A 49 25.47 13.20 -1.31
N VAL A 50 25.68 12.18 -0.48
CA VAL A 50 27.00 11.55 -0.25
C VAL A 50 27.27 10.39 -1.21
N TYR A 51 26.22 9.81 -1.80
CA TYR A 51 26.31 8.77 -2.82
C TYR A 51 25.11 8.84 -3.76
N THR A 52 25.33 8.52 -5.04
CA THR A 52 24.29 8.43 -6.06
C THR A 52 24.52 7.20 -6.92
N CYS A 53 23.45 6.47 -7.22
CA CYS A 53 23.41 5.44 -8.25
C CYS A 53 22.10 5.57 -9.03
N GLU A 54 21.88 4.67 -9.99
CA GLU A 54 20.68 4.72 -10.82
C GLU A 54 19.38 4.51 -10.04
N GLY A 55 19.40 3.70 -8.97
CA GLY A 55 18.18 3.36 -8.23
C GLY A 55 17.91 4.21 -6.99
N PHE A 56 18.93 4.87 -6.41
CA PHE A 56 18.75 5.66 -5.20
C PHE A 56 19.92 6.61 -4.93
N ASP A 57 19.66 7.60 -4.09
CA ASP A 57 20.64 8.49 -3.48
C ASP A 57 20.81 8.18 -1.99
N VAL A 58 21.97 8.49 -1.43
CA VAL A 58 22.18 8.55 0.03
C VAL A 58 22.44 9.99 0.41
N VAL A 59 21.62 10.53 1.31
CA VAL A 59 21.68 11.91 1.77
C VAL A 59 22.16 11.92 3.22
N ASN A 60 23.05 12.88 3.52
CA ASN A 60 23.48 13.22 4.87
C ASN A 60 23.03 14.64 5.19
N GLU A 61 22.28 14.82 6.27
CA GLU A 61 21.79 16.13 6.74
C GLU A 61 22.31 16.46 8.14
N ASP A 62 22.67 17.73 8.36
CA ASP A 62 22.81 18.30 9.68
C ASP A 62 21.42 18.72 10.18
N VAL A 63 21.02 18.21 11.34
CA VAL A 63 19.69 18.43 11.93
C VAL A 63 19.79 18.98 13.34
N GLN A 64 18.89 19.89 13.70
CA GLN A 64 18.67 20.33 15.07
C GLN A 64 17.48 19.58 15.66
N PHE A 65 17.72 18.89 16.78
CA PHE A 65 16.73 18.14 17.54
C PHE A 65 15.89 19.07 18.43
N PRO A 66 14.75 18.60 19.00
CA PRO A 66 13.90 19.41 19.88
C PRO A 66 14.57 19.92 21.16
N ASP A 67 15.70 19.33 21.56
CA ASP A 67 16.50 19.75 22.72
C ASP A 67 17.65 20.71 22.36
N ASP A 68 17.60 21.31 21.16
CA ASP A 68 18.60 22.20 20.56
C ASP A 68 19.97 21.55 20.29
N THR A 69 20.11 20.23 20.48
CA THR A 69 21.35 19.53 20.08
C THR A 69 21.40 19.35 18.56
N ILE A 70 22.61 19.40 17.99
CA ILE A 70 22.85 19.23 16.56
C ILE A 70 23.47 17.85 16.32
N GLY A 71 22.93 17.13 15.35
CA GLY A 71 23.43 15.84 14.90
C GLY A 71 23.47 15.74 13.38
N ALA A 72 24.00 14.62 12.89
CA ALA A 72 23.94 14.25 11.49
C ALA A 72 22.98 13.06 11.31
N TYR A 73 22.24 13.05 10.21
CA TYR A 73 21.30 11.99 9.87
C TYR A 73 21.51 11.51 8.43
N ASP A 74 21.68 10.20 8.26
CA ASP A 74 21.86 9.56 6.96
C ASP A 74 20.58 8.81 6.57
N TYR A 75 20.09 9.00 5.35
CA TYR A 75 18.95 8.26 4.82
C TYR A 75 19.05 8.03 3.31
N VAL A 76 18.26 7.07 2.81
CA VAL A 76 18.14 6.73 1.39
C VAL A 76 16.98 7.49 0.76
N VAL A 77 17.22 8.06 -0.42
CA VAL A 77 16.20 8.68 -1.27
C VAL A 77 15.93 7.75 -2.45
N GLU A 78 14.74 7.20 -2.51
CA GLU A 78 14.26 6.26 -3.56
C GLU A 78 12.93 6.75 -4.16
N GLY A 79 12.09 7.43 -3.38
CA GLY A 79 10.84 8.02 -3.85
C GLY A 79 9.62 7.08 -3.78
N GLU A 80 8.58 7.43 -4.52
CA GLU A 80 7.29 6.74 -4.49
C GLU A 80 7.25 5.59 -5.51
N SER A 81 6.55 4.51 -5.16
CA SER A 81 6.32 3.37 -6.06
C SER A 81 4.93 2.79 -5.88
N VAL A 82 4.43 2.12 -6.91
CA VAL A 82 3.20 1.34 -6.85
C VAL A 82 3.50 -0.13 -6.59
N VAL A 83 2.59 -0.81 -5.89
CA VAL A 83 2.57 -2.28 -5.75
C VAL A 83 1.19 -2.75 -6.14
N VAL A 84 1.10 -3.65 -7.12
CA VAL A 84 -0.20 -4.03 -7.70
C VAL A 84 -0.55 -5.46 -7.28
N LEU A 85 -1.77 -5.67 -6.81
CA LEU A 85 -2.40 -6.99 -6.62
C LEU A 85 -3.35 -7.26 -7.81
N PRO A 86 -2.84 -7.81 -8.93
CA PRO A 86 -3.62 -7.99 -10.15
C PRO A 86 -4.40 -9.31 -10.15
N PHE A 87 -5.73 -9.23 -10.26
CA PHE A 87 -6.62 -10.36 -10.50
C PHE A 87 -6.96 -10.46 -12.00
N THR A 88 -6.76 -11.64 -12.57
CA THR A 88 -7.26 -12.00 -13.90
C THR A 88 -8.79 -12.16 -13.88
N ARG A 89 -9.40 -12.25 -15.06
CA ARG A 89 -10.85 -12.51 -15.19
C ARG A 89 -11.27 -13.86 -14.62
N GLU A 90 -10.33 -14.79 -14.55
CA GLU A 90 -10.51 -16.12 -13.96
C GLU A 90 -10.33 -16.11 -12.43
N GLY A 91 -9.96 -14.97 -11.84
CA GLY A 91 -9.75 -14.81 -10.40
C GLY A 91 -8.38 -15.30 -9.90
N GLU A 92 -7.44 -15.57 -10.80
CA GLU A 92 -6.05 -15.83 -10.43
C GLU A 92 -5.29 -14.52 -10.22
N VAL A 93 -4.27 -14.54 -9.38
CA VAL A 93 -3.36 -13.42 -9.17
C VAL A 93 -2.15 -13.57 -10.08
N VAL A 94 -1.82 -12.52 -10.82
CA VAL A 94 -0.56 -12.45 -11.59
C VAL A 94 0.58 -12.14 -10.62
N VAL A 95 1.63 -12.95 -10.68
CA VAL A 95 2.81 -12.82 -9.81
C VAL A 95 4.08 -12.86 -10.64
N ILE A 96 5.13 -12.27 -10.07
CA ILE A 96 6.46 -12.25 -10.65
C ILE A 96 7.45 -13.03 -9.78
N ASP A 97 8.40 -13.70 -10.41
CA ASP A 97 9.58 -14.25 -9.76
C ASP A 97 10.82 -13.51 -10.25
N GLU A 98 11.56 -12.91 -9.34
CA GLU A 98 12.71 -12.06 -9.66
C GLU A 98 13.89 -12.35 -8.71
N TRP A 99 15.11 -12.27 -9.23
CA TRP A 99 16.32 -12.39 -8.41
C TRP A 99 16.58 -11.11 -7.62
N ARG A 100 16.42 -11.17 -6.28
CA ARG A 100 16.76 -10.06 -5.39
C ARG A 100 18.21 -10.17 -4.93
N HIS A 101 19.11 -9.42 -5.57
CA HIS A 101 20.55 -9.49 -5.29
C HIS A 101 20.95 -9.28 -3.81
N PRO A 102 20.34 -8.34 -3.05
CA PRO A 102 20.71 -8.14 -1.64
C PRO A 102 20.48 -9.39 -0.77
N VAL A 103 19.46 -10.19 -1.07
CA VAL A 103 19.09 -11.40 -0.31
C VAL A 103 19.50 -12.71 -0.99
N ARG A 104 20.05 -12.64 -2.22
CA ARG A 104 20.66 -13.76 -2.97
C ARG A 104 19.72 -14.94 -3.21
N ARG A 105 18.48 -14.63 -3.57
CA ARG A 105 17.45 -15.62 -3.91
C ARG A 105 16.46 -15.04 -4.89
N VAL A 106 15.73 -15.94 -5.54
CA VAL A 106 14.50 -15.59 -6.26
C VAL A 106 13.41 -15.35 -5.23
N ASN A 107 12.77 -14.20 -5.31
CA ASN A 107 11.57 -13.88 -4.55
C ASN A 107 10.37 -13.95 -5.49
N ARG A 108 9.31 -14.62 -5.03
CA ARG A 108 7.98 -14.49 -5.63
C ARG A 108 7.31 -13.26 -5.05
N GLY A 109 6.77 -12.41 -5.90
CA GLY A 109 6.10 -11.20 -5.45
C GLY A 109 5.03 -10.64 -6.38
N LEU A 110 4.45 -9.54 -5.93
CA LEU A 110 3.57 -8.68 -6.72
C LEU A 110 4.39 -7.76 -7.64
N PRO A 111 3.87 -7.44 -8.84
CA PRO A 111 4.49 -6.44 -9.69
C PRO A 111 4.49 -5.06 -9.03
N ALA A 112 5.58 -4.32 -9.22
CA ALA A 112 5.82 -3.04 -8.56
C ALA A 112 6.90 -2.22 -9.25
N GLY A 113 6.68 -0.92 -9.41
CA GLY A 113 7.69 -0.02 -9.92
C GLY A 113 7.45 1.45 -9.57
N GLY A 114 8.40 2.29 -9.94
CA GLY A 114 8.50 3.68 -9.50
C GLY A 114 7.51 4.59 -10.21
N LEU A 115 7.15 5.70 -9.56
CA LEU A 115 6.46 6.79 -10.26
C LEU A 115 7.44 7.53 -11.17
N GLU A 116 7.01 7.82 -12.39
CA GLU A 116 7.72 8.64 -13.35
C GLU A 116 7.23 10.11 -13.30
N PRO A 117 8.05 11.09 -13.73
CA PRO A 117 7.65 12.50 -13.79
C PRO A 117 6.39 12.78 -14.62
N GLU A 118 6.07 11.87 -15.54
CA GLU A 118 4.90 11.91 -16.42
C GLU A 118 3.62 11.34 -15.79
N ASP A 119 3.72 10.64 -14.65
CA ASP A 119 2.57 10.10 -13.93
C ASP A 119 1.89 11.23 -13.14
N ASP A 120 0.64 11.57 -13.51
CA ASP A 120 -0.13 12.65 -12.84
C ASP A 120 -0.72 12.15 -11.50
N ASP A 121 -0.97 10.85 -11.37
CA ASP A 121 -1.43 10.14 -10.17
C ASP A 121 -0.77 8.76 -10.06
N PRO A 122 -0.51 8.20 -8.85
CA PRO A 122 0.02 6.84 -8.72
C PRO A 122 -0.76 5.75 -9.50
N ALA A 123 -2.07 5.93 -9.73
CA ALA A 123 -2.85 4.99 -10.54
C ALA A 123 -2.41 4.92 -12.02
N ASP A 124 -1.75 5.96 -12.55
CA ASP A 124 -1.21 5.97 -13.92
C ASP A 124 -0.02 5.01 -14.03
N ALA A 125 0.85 4.99 -13.02
CA ALA A 125 1.99 4.07 -12.93
C ALA A 125 1.55 2.61 -12.85
N VAL A 126 0.41 2.31 -12.21
CA VAL A 126 -0.10 0.92 -12.08
C VAL A 126 -0.26 0.22 -13.42
N ALA A 127 -0.81 0.91 -14.42
CA ALA A 127 -1.06 0.31 -15.72
C ALA A 127 0.25 0.06 -16.49
N ARG A 128 1.18 1.03 -16.44
CA ARG A 128 2.50 0.94 -17.07
C ARG A 128 3.31 -0.20 -16.47
N GLU A 129 3.51 -0.19 -15.16
CA GLU A 129 4.34 -1.16 -14.45
C GLU A 129 3.79 -2.59 -14.58
N LEU A 130 2.46 -2.76 -14.48
CA LEU A 130 1.86 -4.08 -14.68
C LEU A 130 2.10 -4.60 -16.10
N GLU A 131 1.98 -3.76 -17.12
CA GLU A 131 2.25 -4.17 -18.50
C GLU A 131 3.73 -4.46 -18.73
N GLU A 132 4.63 -3.59 -18.27
CA GLU A 132 6.08 -3.71 -18.49
C GLU A 132 6.64 -4.98 -17.83
N GLU A 133 6.30 -5.23 -16.56
CA GLU A 133 6.81 -6.40 -15.84
C GLU A 133 6.12 -7.71 -16.24
N THR A 134 4.83 -7.67 -16.61
CA THR A 134 4.02 -8.90 -16.74
C THR A 134 3.37 -9.13 -18.10
N GLY A 135 3.21 -8.10 -18.91
CA GLY A 135 2.41 -8.10 -20.14
C GLY A 135 0.90 -8.10 -19.91
N TYR A 136 0.44 -7.91 -18.67
CA TYR A 136 -0.98 -7.78 -18.35
C TYR A 136 -1.40 -6.32 -18.35
N GLU A 137 -2.59 -6.05 -18.87
CA GLU A 137 -3.24 -4.74 -18.79
C GLU A 137 -4.41 -4.83 -17.79
N PRO A 138 -4.59 -3.84 -16.90
CA PRO A 138 -5.68 -3.84 -15.92
C PRO A 138 -7.01 -3.41 -16.55
N GLY A 139 -8.12 -3.97 -16.07
CA GLY A 139 -9.47 -3.55 -16.45
C GLY A 139 -10.05 -2.46 -15.55
N ALA A 140 -9.87 -2.62 -14.24
CA ALA A 140 -10.18 -1.62 -13.22
C ALA A 140 -9.04 -1.55 -12.20
N ILE A 141 -8.78 -0.37 -11.65
CA ILE A 141 -7.71 -0.10 -10.67
C ILE A 141 -8.34 0.59 -9.47
N GLU A 142 -8.04 0.09 -8.28
CA GLU A 142 -8.55 0.62 -7.01
C GLU A 142 -7.40 0.70 -6.00
N HIS A 143 -7.28 1.84 -5.30
CA HIS A 143 -6.29 2.00 -4.24
C HIS A 143 -6.67 1.16 -3.01
N LEU A 144 -5.68 0.50 -2.39
CA LEU A 144 -5.84 -0.27 -1.17
C LEU A 144 -5.33 0.47 0.07
N THR A 145 -4.06 0.85 0.03
CA THR A 145 -3.36 1.43 1.17
C THR A 145 -2.05 2.08 0.72
N THR A 146 -1.51 2.95 1.56
CA THR A 146 -0.21 3.59 1.35
C THR A 146 0.63 3.39 2.59
N VAL A 147 1.88 2.95 2.43
CA VAL A 147 2.77 2.69 3.56
C VAL A 147 4.19 3.17 3.29
N GLU A 148 4.89 3.49 4.37
CA GLU A 148 6.32 3.80 4.34
C GLU A 148 7.06 2.60 4.97
N PRO A 149 7.57 1.66 4.17
CA PRO A 149 8.11 0.39 4.69
C PRO A 149 9.36 0.58 5.57
N SER A 150 10.05 1.71 5.42
CA SER A 150 11.37 1.97 6.01
C SER A 150 11.55 3.43 6.45
N ASN A 151 10.50 4.13 6.92
CA ASN A 151 10.54 5.57 7.26
C ASN A 151 11.56 5.99 8.33
N GLY A 152 12.21 5.04 9.00
CA GLY A 152 13.36 5.30 9.86
C GLY A 152 14.70 5.45 9.13
N ILE A 153 14.80 5.11 7.84
CA ILE A 153 16.07 5.13 7.09
C ILE A 153 15.92 5.48 5.59
N ALA A 154 14.71 5.57 5.06
CA ALA A 154 14.44 5.89 3.66
C ALA A 154 13.13 6.68 3.52
N ASP A 155 13.03 7.47 2.44
CA ASP A 155 11.82 8.24 2.10
C ASP A 155 10.79 7.47 1.25
N MET A 156 11.07 6.20 0.99
CA MET A 156 10.27 5.33 0.15
C MET A 156 8.81 5.25 0.60
N VAL A 157 7.89 5.44 -0.34
CA VAL A 157 6.44 5.29 -0.15
C VAL A 157 5.90 4.26 -1.14
N PHE A 158 5.14 3.29 -0.65
CA PHE A 158 4.47 2.30 -1.48
C PHE A 158 2.96 2.49 -1.49
N HIS A 159 2.42 2.73 -2.68
CA HIS A 159 0.99 2.81 -2.95
C HIS A 159 0.51 1.45 -3.44
N TYR A 160 -0.28 0.76 -2.62
CA TYR A 160 -0.86 -0.54 -2.97
C TYR A 160 -2.16 -0.35 -3.73
N PHE A 161 -2.31 -1.11 -4.81
CA PHE A 161 -3.50 -1.12 -5.64
C PHE A 161 -3.99 -2.55 -5.86
N VAL A 162 -5.29 -2.71 -6.08
CA VAL A 162 -5.86 -3.90 -6.72
C VAL A 162 -6.16 -3.56 -8.16
N ALA A 163 -5.72 -4.42 -9.06
CA ALA A 163 -6.16 -4.39 -10.45
C ALA A 163 -7.10 -5.57 -10.69
N ARG A 164 -8.26 -5.33 -11.30
CA ARG A 164 -9.25 -6.38 -11.63
C ARG A 164 -9.38 -6.53 -13.14
N ASP A 165 -9.92 -7.69 -13.53
CA ASP A 165 -10.16 -8.05 -14.94
C ASP A 165 -8.91 -7.97 -15.83
N CYS A 166 -7.73 -8.22 -15.24
CA CYS A 166 -6.45 -8.11 -15.94
C CYS A 166 -6.36 -9.10 -17.11
N THR A 167 -5.89 -8.64 -18.26
CA THR A 167 -5.74 -9.48 -19.46
C THR A 167 -4.31 -9.46 -20.01
N PRO A 168 -3.76 -10.60 -20.48
CA PRO A 168 -2.41 -10.68 -21.05
C PRO A 168 -2.40 -10.19 -22.51
N THR A 169 -2.79 -8.95 -22.72
CA THR A 169 -2.95 -8.32 -24.04
C THR A 169 -1.79 -7.41 -24.41
N GLY A 170 -0.97 -7.01 -23.44
CA GLY A 170 0.26 -6.24 -23.62
C GLY A 170 1.47 -7.10 -23.94
N ALA A 171 2.65 -6.49 -23.87
CA ALA A 171 3.92 -7.17 -24.07
C ALA A 171 4.93 -6.75 -23.00
N GLN A 172 5.51 -7.74 -22.31
CA GLN A 172 6.56 -7.51 -21.33
C GLN A 172 7.72 -6.70 -21.93
N ASN A 173 8.13 -5.66 -21.22
CA ASN A 173 9.17 -4.72 -21.61
C ASN A 173 10.02 -4.36 -20.38
N LEU A 174 10.87 -5.29 -19.99
CA LEU A 174 11.72 -5.16 -18.80
C LEU A 174 12.86 -4.17 -19.01
N ASP A 175 13.26 -3.52 -17.92
CA ASP A 175 14.49 -2.76 -17.88
C ASP A 175 15.74 -3.65 -17.94
N TYR A 176 16.87 -3.06 -18.30
CA TYR A 176 18.12 -3.81 -18.52
C TYR A 176 18.65 -4.49 -17.24
N ASN A 177 18.23 -4.03 -16.08
CA ASN A 177 18.60 -4.51 -14.75
C ASN A 177 17.55 -5.47 -14.16
N GLU A 178 16.53 -5.83 -14.93
CA GLU A 178 15.44 -6.72 -14.51
C GLU A 178 15.50 -8.08 -15.23
N ASP A 179 15.24 -9.14 -14.46
CA ASP A 179 15.11 -10.51 -14.96
C ASP A 179 13.86 -11.14 -14.29
N ILE A 180 12.70 -10.91 -14.90
CA ILE A 180 11.38 -11.28 -14.35
C ILE A 180 10.78 -12.47 -15.09
N ARG A 181 10.29 -13.45 -14.31
CA ARG A 181 9.40 -14.52 -14.80
C ARG A 181 7.98 -14.31 -14.28
N VAL A 182 7.04 -14.24 -15.20
CA VAL A 182 5.60 -14.10 -14.91
C VAL A 182 4.95 -15.48 -14.70
N ASP A 183 4.04 -15.57 -13.75
CA ASP A 183 3.22 -16.75 -13.45
C ASP A 183 1.84 -16.32 -12.93
N THR A 184 0.90 -17.25 -12.82
CA THR A 184 -0.37 -17.01 -12.10
C THR A 184 -0.52 -17.98 -10.94
N THR A 185 -1.24 -17.55 -9.90
CA THR A 185 -1.55 -18.39 -8.74
C THR A 185 -2.89 -18.01 -8.15
N THR A 186 -3.54 -18.90 -7.41
CA THR A 186 -4.73 -18.53 -6.62
C THR A 186 -4.35 -17.62 -5.46
N PHE A 187 -5.22 -16.68 -5.10
CA PHE A 187 -5.04 -15.83 -3.91
C PHE A 187 -4.88 -16.66 -2.62
N ASP A 188 -5.70 -17.70 -2.44
CA ASP A 188 -5.59 -18.63 -1.31
C ASP A 188 -4.17 -19.23 -1.18
N ALA A 189 -3.52 -19.55 -2.29
CA ALA A 189 -2.15 -20.09 -2.25
C ALA A 189 -1.12 -19.04 -1.79
N LEU A 190 -1.34 -17.76 -2.07
CA LEU A 190 -0.50 -16.68 -1.53
C LEU A 190 -0.72 -16.51 -0.03
N VAL A 191 -1.97 -16.58 0.44
CA VAL A 191 -2.29 -16.55 1.86
C VAL A 191 -1.68 -17.74 2.60
N GLU A 192 -1.75 -18.95 2.02
CA GLU A 192 -1.11 -20.13 2.60
C GLU A 192 0.41 -20.03 2.60
N ALA A 193 1.03 -19.51 1.53
CA ALA A 193 2.47 -19.25 1.50
C ALA A 193 2.90 -18.23 2.56
N ALA A 194 2.10 -17.17 2.77
CA ALA A 194 2.31 -16.21 3.85
C ALA A 194 2.25 -16.88 5.23
N ARG A 195 1.24 -17.72 5.49
CA ARG A 195 1.10 -18.47 6.74
C ARG A 195 2.25 -19.46 6.97
N ALA A 196 2.78 -20.03 5.90
CA ALA A 196 3.85 -21.03 5.93
C ALA A 196 5.27 -20.42 6.01
N ASP A 197 5.42 -19.10 6.05
CA ASP A 197 6.72 -18.39 5.97
C ASP A 197 7.46 -18.64 4.64
N GLU A 198 6.69 -18.84 3.56
CA GLU A 198 7.19 -19.10 2.20
C GLU A 198 7.05 -17.88 1.27
N LEU A 199 6.59 -16.73 1.80
CA LEU A 199 6.41 -15.47 1.08
C LEU A 199 7.33 -14.37 1.65
N PRO A 200 8.66 -14.45 1.46
CA PRO A 200 9.61 -13.57 2.14
C PRO A 200 9.65 -12.13 1.58
N ASP A 201 8.92 -11.85 0.51
CA ASP A 201 8.83 -10.52 -0.08
C ASP A 201 7.86 -9.66 0.73
N GLY A 202 8.39 -8.65 1.41
CA GLY A 202 7.62 -7.82 2.35
C GLY A 202 6.51 -7.01 1.68
N ARG A 203 6.71 -6.59 0.43
CA ARG A 203 5.69 -5.86 -0.33
C ARG A 203 4.49 -6.76 -0.58
N THR A 204 4.79 -7.92 -1.13
CA THR A 204 3.80 -8.96 -1.45
C THR A 204 3.06 -9.45 -0.20
N MET A 205 3.79 -9.72 0.87
CA MET A 205 3.22 -10.13 2.17
C MET A 205 2.21 -9.09 2.67
N LEU A 206 2.56 -7.80 2.63
CA LEU A 206 1.64 -6.74 3.07
C LEU A 206 0.41 -6.65 2.17
N GLY A 207 0.59 -6.60 0.84
CA GLY A 207 -0.53 -6.49 -0.10
C GLY A 207 -1.53 -7.65 0.04
N VAL A 208 -1.02 -8.88 0.15
CA VAL A 208 -1.84 -10.08 0.34
C VAL A 208 -2.57 -10.06 1.68
N LEU A 209 -1.86 -9.82 2.79
CA LEU A 209 -2.49 -9.86 4.12
C LEU A 209 -3.44 -8.68 4.37
N TYR A 210 -3.14 -7.52 3.80
CA TYR A 210 -4.04 -6.37 3.86
C TYR A 210 -5.32 -6.65 3.08
N TYR A 211 -5.22 -7.16 1.85
CA TYR A 211 -6.39 -7.53 1.06
C TYR A 211 -7.20 -8.66 1.69
N GLU A 212 -6.56 -9.69 2.25
CA GLU A 212 -7.27 -10.76 2.98
C GLU A 212 -8.07 -10.22 4.18
N LEU A 213 -7.58 -9.17 4.84
CA LEU A 213 -8.22 -8.61 6.03
C LEU A 213 -9.26 -7.54 5.72
N PHE A 214 -9.09 -6.79 4.63
CA PHE A 214 -9.85 -5.56 4.34
C PHE A 214 -10.35 -5.43 2.89
N GLY A 215 -9.97 -6.35 2.00
CA GLY A 215 -10.22 -6.26 0.54
C GLY A 215 -11.60 -6.67 0.07
N ASP A 216 -12.47 -7.11 0.99
CA ASP A 216 -13.87 -7.43 0.74
C ASP A 216 -14.79 -6.28 1.21
N GLU A 217 -14.94 -5.23 0.39
CA GLU A 217 -16.11 -4.31 0.36
C GLU A 217 -16.37 -3.80 -1.06
#